data_AF-A0A7C3AGV3-F1
#
_entry.id   AF-A0A7C3AGV3-F1
#
_cell.length_a   1.000
_cell.length_b   1.000
_cell.length_c   1.000
_cell.angle_alpha   90.00
_cell.angle_beta   90.00
_cell.angle_gamma   90.00
#
_symmetry.space_group_name_H-M   'P 1'
#
loop_
_entity.id
_entity.type
_entity.pdbx_description
1 polymer ?
#
loop_
_entity_poly.entity_id
_entity_poly.type
_entity_poly.pdbx_seq_one_letter_code
_entity_poly.pdbx_strand_id
1 'polypeptide(L)'
;MKRATAFICWFLLVVFSLSEAFAWGSATHAYLAKELGRKQGIVNLQEVYGSMLPDMFNLMYGSEYKDYLWHQTHYEFMKVADKARGCQLKAFVFGGYSHSDAWGADYTAHYDGRTTPGEGDVIAKAATLEPELIPRVKGILVGSGVPDAEAQLLAEELAPGLAENFVETAVDLLIKRNEDPAIGLMILLSAQLRNFRIPFLLAQAYGADFANAFDDLTIVEASDIIIVTEREFRELMKLYGGIFLKEESEAIQLLAAQGATLAEAYLKAGTGYAVTIPPEVIAEILRDYAIPCVEGDYANEVSATLAYVEEELANRGIETCCFPLWWPKHGQHEIASVAEPAEFSLGQNRPNPFNPTTTIDYSLPQESHVKIAVYNTLGQQVDVLVDAVQPTGHHSLGWDASGLASGVYFYRIETEGYTESKRMFLLK
;
A
#
# COMPACT_ATOMS: atom_id res chain seq x y z
N MET A 1 0.17 43.62 18.66
CA MET A 1 0.71 42.61 19.60
C MET A 1 -0.27 41.51 20.03
N LYS A 2 -1.60 41.62 19.87
CA LYS A 2 -2.55 40.52 20.19
C LYS A 2 -3.08 39.71 18.97
N ARG A 3 -2.61 40.02 17.76
CA ARG A 3 -3.04 39.36 16.50
C ARG A 3 -1.99 38.40 15.91
N ALA A 4 -0.76 38.41 16.42
CA ALA A 4 0.30 37.51 15.95
C ALA A 4 0.20 36.11 16.59
N THR A 5 -0.30 36.03 17.82
CA THR A 5 -0.42 34.77 18.58
C THR A 5 -1.51 33.84 18.05
N ALA A 6 -2.59 34.38 17.48
CA ALA A 6 -3.69 33.59 16.91
C ALA A 6 -3.36 33.03 15.51
N PHE A 7 -2.46 33.67 14.76
CA PHE A 7 -1.97 33.16 13.47
C PHE A 7 -0.93 32.05 13.67
N ILE A 8 -0.14 32.15 14.73
CA ILE A 8 0.79 31.11 15.16
C ILE A 8 -0.01 29.85 15.57
N CYS A 9 -1.04 29.96 16.41
CA CYS A 9 -1.83 28.78 16.83
C CYS A 9 -2.57 28.03 15.72
N TRP A 10 -2.91 28.65 14.58
CA TRP A 10 -3.56 27.96 13.46
C TRP A 10 -2.55 27.40 12.44
N PHE A 11 -1.38 28.02 12.31
CA PHE A 11 -0.28 27.52 11.48
C PHE A 11 0.47 26.35 12.15
N LEU A 12 0.53 26.30 13.49
CA LEU A 12 1.09 25.19 14.26
C LEU A 12 0.20 23.93 14.23
N LEU A 13 -1.11 24.04 13.94
CA LEU A 13 -1.97 22.88 13.69
C LEU A 13 -1.65 22.17 12.36
N VAL A 14 -1.10 22.89 11.38
CA VAL A 14 -0.58 22.31 10.12
C VAL A 14 0.74 21.57 10.38
N VAL A 15 1.49 21.97 11.41
CA VAL A 15 2.77 21.34 11.84
C VAL A 15 2.52 19.99 12.53
N PHE A 16 1.38 19.80 13.20
CA PHE A 16 0.99 18.48 13.73
C PHE A 16 0.72 17.43 12.64
N SER A 17 0.56 17.85 11.39
CA SER A 17 0.45 16.94 10.25
C SER A 17 1.82 16.54 9.66
N LEU A 18 2.94 16.98 10.25
CA LEU A 18 4.29 16.65 9.80
C LEU A 18 4.78 15.25 10.22
N SER A 19 4.12 14.61 11.20
CA SER A 19 4.39 13.23 11.59
C SER A 19 3.89 12.25 10.53
N GLU A 20 2.63 12.41 10.10
CA GLU A 20 1.93 11.43 9.27
C GLU A 20 2.55 11.21 7.87
N ALA A 21 3.31 12.17 7.32
CA ALA A 21 3.94 12.01 6.01
C ALA A 21 5.15 11.06 6.01
N PHE A 22 5.74 10.76 7.18
CA PHE A 22 6.97 9.95 7.30
C PHE A 22 6.93 8.84 8.34
N ALA A 23 5.80 8.62 9.00
CA ALA A 23 5.51 7.39 9.72
C ALA A 23 5.26 6.29 8.68
N TRP A 24 6.30 5.56 8.29
CA TRP A 24 6.11 4.40 7.43
C TRP A 24 6.09 3.17 8.35
N GLY A 25 4.93 2.93 8.96
CA GLY A 25 4.49 1.61 9.43
C GLY A 25 4.06 0.70 8.27
N SER A 26 4.50 0.98 7.04
CA SER A 26 4.04 0.32 5.83
C SER A 26 4.37 -1.18 5.82
N ALA A 27 5.54 -1.57 6.32
CA ALA A 27 5.90 -2.98 6.48
C ALA A 27 5.07 -3.65 7.57
N THR A 28 4.74 -2.93 8.65
CA THR A 28 3.82 -3.38 9.69
C THR A 28 2.43 -3.64 9.12
N HIS A 29 1.82 -2.68 8.41
CA HIS A 29 0.54 -2.88 7.74
C HIS A 29 0.59 -4.00 6.70
N ALA A 30 1.63 -4.02 5.86
CA ALA A 30 1.81 -5.07 4.85
C ALA A 30 1.92 -6.46 5.50
N TYR A 31 2.64 -6.56 6.62
CA TYR A 31 2.80 -7.79 7.39
C TYR A 31 1.48 -8.23 8.00
N LEU A 32 0.77 -7.33 8.70
CA LEU A 32 -0.54 -7.63 9.29
C LEU A 32 -1.54 -8.08 8.23
N ALA A 33 -1.66 -7.36 7.11
CA ALA A 33 -2.56 -7.73 6.03
C ALA A 33 -2.21 -9.09 5.40
N LYS A 34 -0.91 -9.35 5.17
CA LYS A 34 -0.42 -10.65 4.70
C LYS A 34 -0.80 -11.77 5.66
N GLU A 35 -0.63 -11.56 6.96
CA GLU A 35 -0.90 -12.56 7.99
C GLU A 35 -2.40 -12.81 8.18
N LEU A 36 -3.22 -11.76 8.16
CA LEU A 36 -4.68 -11.85 8.16
C LEU A 36 -5.19 -12.63 6.93
N GLY A 37 -4.68 -12.31 5.73
CA GLY A 37 -5.00 -13.04 4.51
C GLY A 37 -4.56 -14.51 4.58
N ARG A 38 -3.33 -14.76 5.07
CA ARG A 38 -2.77 -16.12 5.24
C ARG A 38 -3.66 -16.99 6.12
N LYS A 39 -4.18 -16.46 7.23
CA LYS A 39 -5.13 -17.18 8.11
C LYS A 39 -6.45 -17.53 7.42
N GLN A 40 -6.83 -16.76 6.40
CA GLN A 40 -8.00 -17.01 5.54
C GLN A 40 -7.65 -17.83 4.28
N GLY A 41 -6.43 -18.37 4.20
CA GLY A 41 -6.00 -19.35 3.21
C GLY A 41 -5.39 -18.79 1.92
N ILE A 42 -5.24 -17.46 1.78
CA ILE A 42 -4.68 -16.81 0.58
C ILE A 42 -3.82 -15.62 0.99
N VAL A 43 -2.59 -15.52 0.47
CA VAL A 43 -1.83 -14.28 0.50
C VAL A 43 -2.13 -13.50 -0.78
N ASN A 44 -2.71 -12.31 -0.66
CA ASN A 44 -3.12 -11.49 -1.80
C ASN A 44 -2.38 -10.15 -1.82
N LEU A 45 -1.65 -9.89 -2.90
CA LEU A 45 -0.95 -8.62 -3.08
C LEU A 45 -1.88 -7.41 -3.09
N GLN A 46 -3.15 -7.56 -3.45
CA GLN A 46 -4.10 -6.47 -3.38
C GLN A 46 -4.42 -6.08 -1.92
N GLU A 47 -4.48 -7.05 -1.00
CA GLU A 47 -4.66 -6.78 0.43
C GLU A 47 -3.46 -6.04 0.99
N VAL A 48 -2.25 -6.50 0.67
CA VAL A 48 -1.01 -5.83 1.07
C VAL A 48 -0.97 -4.39 0.58
N TYR A 49 -1.31 -4.14 -0.70
CA TYR A 49 -1.37 -2.76 -1.19
C TYR A 49 -2.50 -1.96 -0.54
N GLY A 50 -3.60 -2.63 -0.22
CA GLY A 50 -4.77 -2.06 0.43
C GLY A 50 -4.48 -1.49 1.81
N SER A 51 -3.70 -2.22 2.59
CA SER A 51 -3.40 -1.86 3.98
C SER A 51 -2.48 -0.66 4.14
N MET A 52 -1.74 -0.29 3.10
CA MET A 52 -0.87 0.89 3.12
C MET A 52 -1.54 2.12 2.50
N LEU A 53 -2.62 1.95 1.74
CA LEU A 53 -3.16 3.05 0.95
C LEU A 53 -3.78 4.22 1.75
N PRO A 54 -4.39 4.01 2.93
CA PRO A 54 -4.96 5.13 3.66
C PRO A 54 -3.98 6.30 3.88
N ASP A 55 -2.69 6.01 4.04
CA ASP A 55 -1.61 7.00 4.16
C ASP A 55 -1.34 7.84 2.91
N MET A 56 -1.93 7.53 1.75
CA MET A 56 -1.54 8.18 0.49
C MET A 56 -1.75 9.68 0.49
N PHE A 57 -2.71 10.18 1.26
CA PHE A 57 -2.99 11.62 1.35
C PHE A 57 -2.05 12.36 2.28
N ASN A 58 -1.21 11.66 3.05
CA ASN A 58 -0.17 12.27 3.87
C ASN A 58 0.87 13.00 3.00
N LEU A 59 0.96 12.62 1.72
CA LEU A 59 1.79 13.27 0.69
C LEU A 59 1.31 14.65 0.24
N MET A 60 0.05 15.02 0.51
CA MET A 60 -0.54 16.29 0.06
C MET A 60 -0.14 17.47 0.95
N TYR A 61 1.15 17.59 1.23
CA TYR A 61 1.66 18.61 2.14
C TYR A 61 1.37 20.04 1.65
N GLY A 62 0.95 20.90 2.58
CA GLY A 62 0.62 22.30 2.30
C GLY A 62 -0.66 22.49 1.47
N SER A 63 -1.33 21.40 1.10
CA SER A 63 -2.64 21.44 0.46
C SER A 63 -3.71 21.66 1.52
N GLU A 64 -4.66 22.54 1.23
CA GLU A 64 -5.87 22.73 2.04
C GLU A 64 -6.80 21.50 2.05
N TYR A 65 -6.56 20.53 1.15
CA TYR A 65 -7.36 19.32 1.00
C TYR A 65 -6.89 18.17 1.89
N LYS A 66 -5.67 18.23 2.44
CA LYS A 66 -5.01 17.12 3.13
C LYS A 66 -5.88 16.57 4.26
N ASP A 67 -6.23 17.40 5.24
CA ASP A 67 -6.91 16.95 6.47
C ASP A 67 -8.28 16.32 6.15
N TYR A 68 -9.00 16.87 5.16
CA TYR A 68 -10.26 16.30 4.70
C TYR A 68 -10.05 14.88 4.12
N LEU A 69 -9.09 14.73 3.20
CA LEU A 69 -8.84 13.48 2.50
C LEU A 69 -8.21 12.42 3.42
N TRP A 70 -7.34 12.84 4.35
CA TRP A 70 -6.83 12.02 5.44
C TRP A 70 -7.98 11.43 6.25
N HIS A 71 -8.89 12.27 6.72
CA HIS A 71 -10.05 11.81 7.48
C HIS A 71 -10.93 10.83 6.66
N GLN A 72 -11.10 11.09 5.36
CA GLN A 72 -11.86 10.19 4.48
C GLN A 72 -11.25 8.78 4.41
N THR A 73 -9.93 8.67 4.53
CA THR A 73 -9.21 7.41 4.35
C THR A 73 -8.90 6.67 5.64
N HIS A 74 -8.88 7.35 6.78
CA HIS A 74 -8.61 6.74 8.08
C HIS A 74 -9.90 6.38 8.84
N TYR A 75 -10.98 7.15 8.64
CA TYR A 75 -12.28 6.94 9.33
C TYR A 75 -13.41 6.51 8.39
N GLU A 76 -13.47 7.08 7.18
CA GLU A 76 -14.59 6.86 6.25
C GLU A 76 -14.24 5.87 5.10
N PHE A 77 -13.15 5.10 5.24
CA PHE A 77 -12.64 4.23 4.18
C PHE A 77 -13.65 3.21 3.66
N MET A 78 -14.64 2.87 4.49
CA MET A 78 -15.74 1.97 4.15
C MET A 78 -16.50 2.39 2.88
N LYS A 79 -16.50 3.67 2.49
CA LYS A 79 -17.11 4.16 1.24
C LYS A 79 -16.56 3.47 -0.01
N VAL A 80 -15.30 3.02 0.03
CA VAL A 80 -14.65 2.31 -1.08
C VAL A 80 -15.24 0.91 -1.26
N ALA A 81 -15.67 0.28 -0.17
CA ALA A 81 -16.23 -1.07 -0.16
C ALA A 81 -17.52 -1.17 -0.97
N ASP A 82 -18.40 -0.18 -0.84
CA ASP A 82 -19.67 -0.11 -1.54
C ASP A 82 -19.52 -0.07 -3.05
N LYS A 83 -18.37 0.42 -3.53
CA LYS A 83 -18.04 0.54 -4.95
C LYS A 83 -17.19 -0.64 -5.47
N ALA A 84 -16.51 -1.38 -4.60
CA ALA A 84 -15.63 -2.47 -4.99
C ALA A 84 -16.41 -3.64 -5.61
N ARG A 85 -16.02 -4.05 -6.83
CA ARG A 85 -16.63 -5.18 -7.54
C ARG A 85 -15.56 -6.15 -8.03
N GLY A 86 -15.79 -7.43 -7.79
CA GLY A 86 -14.84 -8.50 -8.10
C GLY A 86 -13.79 -8.71 -7.01
N CYS A 87 -13.13 -9.86 -7.06
CA CYS A 87 -12.32 -10.37 -5.96
C CYS A 87 -11.10 -9.49 -5.65
N GLN A 88 -10.39 -9.04 -6.68
CA GLN A 88 -9.18 -8.22 -6.50
C GLN A 88 -9.47 -6.86 -5.85
N LEU A 89 -10.58 -6.21 -6.20
CA LEU A 89 -10.96 -4.93 -5.58
C LEU A 89 -11.46 -5.12 -4.15
N LYS A 90 -12.18 -6.22 -3.87
CA LYS A 90 -12.60 -6.57 -2.51
C LYS A 90 -11.41 -6.91 -1.61
N ALA A 91 -10.43 -7.64 -2.14
CA ALA A 91 -9.18 -7.92 -1.44
C ALA A 91 -8.40 -6.62 -1.13
N PHE A 92 -8.34 -5.70 -2.09
CA PHE A 92 -7.80 -4.36 -1.82
C PHE A 92 -8.52 -3.64 -0.66
N VAL A 93 -9.86 -3.67 -0.65
CA VAL A 93 -10.63 -3.08 0.46
C VAL A 93 -10.38 -3.80 1.78
N PHE A 94 -10.27 -5.13 1.77
CA PHE A 94 -9.95 -5.92 2.97
C PHE A 94 -8.63 -5.48 3.61
N GLY A 95 -7.60 -5.26 2.80
CA GLY A 95 -6.34 -4.68 3.26
C GLY A 95 -6.54 -3.36 4.01
N GLY A 96 -7.28 -2.42 3.41
CA GLY A 96 -7.52 -1.12 4.01
C GLY A 96 -8.33 -1.17 5.32
N TYR A 97 -9.17 -2.19 5.50
CA TYR A 97 -9.86 -2.39 6.79
C TYR A 97 -8.92 -2.72 7.94
N SER A 98 -7.81 -3.41 7.67
CA SER A 98 -6.83 -3.73 8.71
C SER A 98 -6.05 -2.51 9.22
N HIS A 99 -6.09 -1.38 8.49
CA HIS A 99 -5.41 -0.13 8.82
C HIS A 99 -6.22 0.65 9.88
N SER A 100 -7.39 1.20 9.50
CA SER A 100 -8.39 1.90 10.32
C SER A 100 -7.98 2.43 11.71
N ASP A 101 -7.97 3.76 11.85
CA ASP A 101 -7.82 4.46 13.14
C ASP A 101 -8.91 4.15 14.17
N ALA A 102 -10.09 3.71 13.72
CA ALA A 102 -11.24 3.53 14.61
C ALA A 102 -11.22 2.18 15.35
N TRP A 103 -10.59 1.15 14.78
CA TRP A 103 -10.58 -0.21 15.35
C TRP A 103 -9.50 -1.14 14.77
N GLY A 104 -8.69 -0.69 13.82
CA GLY A 104 -7.67 -1.49 13.12
C GLY A 104 -6.29 -1.42 13.77
N ALA A 105 -5.25 -1.58 12.96
CA ALA A 105 -3.86 -1.50 13.40
C ALA A 105 -3.52 -0.12 13.99
N ASP A 106 -3.95 0.97 13.36
CA ASP A 106 -3.64 2.32 13.85
C ASP A 106 -4.38 2.64 15.14
N TYR A 107 -5.57 2.06 15.32
CA TYR A 107 -6.24 2.13 16.61
C TYR A 107 -5.35 1.61 17.74
N THR A 108 -4.67 0.47 17.51
CA THR A 108 -3.77 -0.09 18.51
C THR A 108 -2.47 0.70 18.65
N ALA A 109 -1.94 1.22 17.55
CA ALA A 109 -0.72 2.00 17.53
C ALA A 109 -0.88 3.34 18.26
N HIS A 110 -2.00 4.04 18.05
CA HIS A 110 -2.14 5.44 18.47
C HIS A 110 -3.10 5.67 19.64
N TYR A 111 -4.05 4.76 19.90
CA TYR A 111 -5.10 5.00 20.89
C TYR A 111 -5.13 3.99 22.03
N ASP A 112 -4.98 2.70 21.75
CA ASP A 112 -5.08 1.65 22.77
C ASP A 112 -4.17 0.47 22.42
N GLY A 113 -2.94 0.48 22.91
CA GLY A 113 -1.99 -0.62 22.73
C GLY A 113 -2.51 -1.91 23.35
N ARG A 114 -2.10 -3.04 22.78
CA ARG A 114 -2.53 -4.36 23.26
C ARG A 114 -1.66 -4.84 24.42
N THR A 115 -0.40 -4.43 24.46
CA THR A 115 0.56 -4.67 25.54
C THR A 115 0.70 -3.47 26.47
N THR A 116 0.25 -2.29 26.05
CA THR A 116 0.12 -1.05 26.85
C THR A 116 -1.33 -0.52 26.87
N PRO A 117 -2.30 -1.21 27.49
CA PRO A 117 -3.71 -0.77 27.45
C PRO A 117 -3.94 0.63 28.03
N GLY A 118 -4.79 1.42 27.37
CA GLY A 118 -5.16 2.78 27.75
C GLY A 118 -4.35 3.90 27.08
N GLU A 119 -3.31 3.54 26.31
CA GLU A 119 -2.50 4.45 25.48
C GLU A 119 -2.00 3.68 24.25
N GLY A 120 -1.92 4.32 23.08
CA GLY A 120 -1.36 3.67 21.89
C GLY A 120 0.08 3.21 22.12
N ASP A 121 0.47 2.03 21.62
CA ASP A 121 1.84 1.53 21.80
C ASP A 121 2.88 2.48 21.20
N VAL A 122 2.63 2.97 19.97
CA VAL A 122 3.54 3.93 19.32
C VAL A 122 3.64 5.22 20.12
N ILE A 123 2.54 5.71 20.68
CA ILE A 123 2.53 6.93 21.52
C ILE A 123 3.34 6.72 22.80
N ALA A 124 3.12 5.60 23.49
CA ALA A 124 3.84 5.26 24.71
C ALA A 124 5.34 5.15 24.46
N LYS A 125 5.75 4.54 23.34
CA LYS A 125 7.16 4.41 22.94
C LYS A 125 7.75 5.76 22.49
N ALA A 126 7.01 6.54 21.73
CA ALA A 126 7.42 7.85 21.26
C ALA A 126 7.72 8.79 22.43
N ALA A 127 6.86 8.79 23.45
CA ALA A 127 7.06 9.59 24.67
C ALA A 127 8.39 9.27 25.39
N THR A 128 8.91 8.04 25.27
CA THR A 128 10.23 7.68 25.84
C THR A 128 11.40 8.15 24.97
N LEU A 129 11.18 8.32 23.67
CA LEU A 129 12.18 8.75 22.69
C LEU A 129 12.28 10.27 22.60
N GLU A 130 11.18 11.01 22.80
CA GLU A 130 11.12 12.48 22.74
C GLU A 130 12.24 13.21 23.51
N PRO A 131 12.57 12.86 24.77
CA PRO A 131 13.63 13.55 25.52
C PRO A 131 15.01 13.42 24.88
N GLU A 132 15.24 12.37 24.09
CA GLU A 132 16.47 12.19 23.32
C GLU A 132 16.44 13.00 22.02
N LEU A 133 15.27 13.19 21.40
CA LEU A 133 15.18 13.93 20.14
C LEU A 133 15.31 15.44 20.32
N ILE A 134 14.66 16.02 21.32
CA ILE A 134 14.62 17.47 21.56
C ILE A 134 16.02 18.12 21.51
N PRO A 135 17.03 17.67 22.30
CA PRO A 135 18.35 18.31 22.27
C PRO A 135 19.08 18.14 20.93
N ARG A 136 18.86 17.04 20.21
CA ARG A 136 19.48 16.76 18.90
C ARG A 136 18.89 17.64 17.80
N VAL A 137 17.56 17.68 17.73
CA VAL A 137 16.82 18.55 16.79
C VAL A 137 17.18 20.01 17.04
N LYS A 138 17.18 20.46 18.30
CA LYS A 138 17.62 21.81 18.64
C LYS A 138 19.05 22.09 18.17
N GLY A 139 19.98 21.17 18.39
CA GLY A 139 21.37 21.30 17.96
C GLY A 139 21.50 21.52 16.45
N ILE A 140 20.75 20.77 15.64
CA ILE A 140 20.70 20.91 14.18
C ILE A 140 20.14 22.29 13.78
N LEU A 141 19.05 22.72 14.41
CA LEU A 141 18.40 24.00 14.13
C LEU A 141 19.34 25.17 14.46
N VAL A 142 19.96 25.17 15.64
CA VAL A 142 20.94 26.19 16.04
C VAL A 142 22.15 26.19 15.12
N GLY A 143 22.66 25.00 14.77
CA GLY A 143 23.76 24.85 13.81
C GLY A 143 23.44 25.40 12.41
N SER A 144 22.15 25.45 12.07
CA SER A 144 21.63 25.99 10.80
C SER A 144 21.24 27.47 10.89
N GLY A 145 21.51 28.14 12.02
CA GLY A 145 21.29 29.57 12.18
C GLY A 145 19.91 29.95 12.74
N VAL A 146 19.11 28.98 13.21
CA VAL A 146 17.87 29.27 13.94
C VAL A 146 18.22 29.82 15.34
N PRO A 147 17.62 30.93 15.79
CA PRO A 147 17.89 31.48 17.13
C PRO A 147 17.61 30.46 18.24
N ASP A 148 18.46 30.39 19.28
CA ASP A 148 18.39 29.33 20.31
C ASP A 148 17.01 29.17 20.96
N ALA A 149 16.33 30.28 21.30
CA ALA A 149 15.00 30.25 21.91
C ALA A 149 13.92 29.73 20.95
N GLU A 150 14.04 30.02 19.66
CA GLU A 150 13.13 29.54 18.62
C GLU A 150 13.41 28.08 18.27
N ALA A 151 14.69 27.71 18.20
CA ALA A 151 15.12 26.32 18.01
C ALA A 151 14.65 25.40 19.14
N GLN A 152 14.61 25.88 20.39
CA GLN A 152 14.04 25.13 21.51
C GLN A 152 12.56 24.85 21.29
N LEU A 153 11.77 25.88 20.97
CA LEU A 153 10.33 25.75 20.76
C LEU A 153 10.00 24.83 19.58
N LEU A 154 10.70 25.01 18.45
CA LEU A 154 10.55 24.15 17.28
C LEU A 154 10.95 22.70 17.59
N ALA A 155 12.02 22.47 18.36
CA ALA A 155 12.43 21.12 18.72
C ALA A 155 11.40 20.43 19.63
N GLU A 156 10.83 21.13 20.60
CA GLU A 156 9.76 20.63 21.47
C GLU A 156 8.47 20.34 20.68
N GLU A 157 8.17 21.16 19.68
CA GLU A 157 7.00 20.97 18.81
C GLU A 157 7.15 19.80 17.84
N LEU A 158 8.34 19.61 17.26
CA LEU A 158 8.60 18.56 16.27
C LEU A 158 8.86 17.19 16.91
N ALA A 159 9.36 17.14 18.15
CA ALA A 159 9.82 15.90 18.77
C ALA A 159 8.76 14.79 18.87
N PRO A 160 7.49 15.04 19.27
CA PRO A 160 6.48 13.98 19.38
C PRO A 160 6.26 13.27 18.04
N GLY A 161 6.00 14.05 16.99
CA GLY A 161 5.76 13.52 15.65
C GLY A 161 6.98 12.82 15.04
N LEU A 162 8.19 13.33 15.30
CA LEU A 162 9.42 12.64 14.89
C LEU A 162 9.60 11.34 15.65
N ALA A 163 9.28 11.31 16.94
CA ALA A 163 9.43 10.12 17.79
C ALA A 163 8.50 9.00 17.33
N GLU A 164 7.23 9.30 17.03
CA GLU A 164 6.27 8.36 16.44
C GLU A 164 6.83 7.74 15.15
N ASN A 165 7.31 8.56 14.22
CA ASN A 165 7.87 8.09 12.95
C ASN A 165 9.10 7.19 13.15
N PHE A 166 9.98 7.55 14.08
CA PHE A 166 11.16 6.75 14.40
C PHE A 166 10.77 5.41 15.02
N VAL A 167 9.77 5.39 15.90
CA VAL A 167 9.23 4.18 16.52
C VAL A 167 8.62 3.27 15.45
N GLU A 168 7.74 3.77 14.59
CA GLU A 168 7.13 2.96 13.53
C GLU A 168 8.16 2.42 12.54
N THR A 169 9.12 3.26 12.12
CA THR A 169 10.21 2.83 11.23
C THR A 169 11.07 1.75 11.89
N ALA A 170 11.31 1.85 13.21
CA ALA A 170 12.04 0.85 13.96
C ALA A 170 11.29 -0.50 14.02
N VAL A 171 9.97 -0.47 14.22
CA VAL A 171 9.12 -1.67 14.18
C VAL A 171 9.16 -2.30 12.78
N ASP A 172 9.05 -1.51 11.72
CA ASP A 172 9.14 -1.97 10.33
C ASP A 172 10.48 -2.68 10.03
N LEU A 173 11.60 -2.08 10.48
CA LEU A 173 12.93 -2.68 10.35
C LEU A 173 13.03 -4.00 11.12
N LEU A 174 12.43 -4.10 12.31
CA LEU A 174 12.41 -5.32 13.11
C LEU A 174 11.51 -6.40 12.51
N ILE A 175 10.36 -6.03 11.92
CA ILE A 175 9.53 -6.97 11.14
C ILE A 175 10.34 -7.53 9.98
N LYS A 176 11.02 -6.67 9.21
CA LYS A 176 11.92 -7.13 8.15
C LYS A 176 13.01 -8.06 8.70
N ARG A 177 13.61 -7.73 9.84
CA ARG A 177 14.73 -8.49 10.41
C ARG A 177 14.30 -9.88 10.88
N ASN A 178 13.18 -9.95 11.60
CA ASN A 178 12.85 -11.10 12.46
C ASN A 178 11.59 -11.86 12.00
N GLU A 179 10.59 -11.16 11.46
CA GLU A 179 9.26 -11.76 11.20
C GLU A 179 9.06 -12.12 9.72
N ASP A 180 9.44 -11.21 8.81
CA ASP A 180 9.30 -11.39 7.36
C ASP A 180 10.44 -10.71 6.59
N PRO A 181 11.59 -11.39 6.40
CA PRO A 181 12.68 -10.89 5.56
C PRO A 181 12.30 -10.60 4.10
N ALA A 182 11.16 -11.12 3.63
CA ALA A 182 10.65 -10.88 2.28
C ALA A 182 9.63 -9.72 2.22
N ILE A 183 9.37 -9.01 3.33
CA ILE A 183 8.33 -7.96 3.37
C ILE A 183 8.56 -6.86 2.34
N GLY A 184 9.82 -6.45 2.11
CA GLY A 184 10.17 -5.48 1.07
C GLY A 184 9.79 -5.93 -0.33
N LEU A 185 9.95 -7.22 -0.65
CA LEU A 185 9.51 -7.79 -1.92
C LEU A 185 7.98 -7.75 -2.04
N MET A 186 7.27 -8.04 -0.95
CA MET A 186 5.81 -8.02 -0.91
C MET A 186 5.25 -6.61 -1.16
N ILE A 187 5.82 -5.59 -0.51
CA ILE A 187 5.46 -4.18 -0.73
C ILE A 187 5.74 -3.77 -2.17
N LEU A 188 6.93 -4.09 -2.70
CA LEU A 188 7.31 -3.75 -4.07
C LEU A 188 6.36 -4.39 -5.10
N LEU A 189 6.10 -5.69 -4.96
CA LEU A 189 5.23 -6.43 -5.88
C LEU A 189 3.76 -6.00 -5.76
N SER A 190 3.28 -5.67 -4.55
CA SER A 190 1.91 -5.20 -4.35
C SER A 190 1.68 -3.87 -5.05
N ALA A 191 2.64 -2.94 -4.97
CA ALA A 191 2.61 -1.67 -5.68
C ALA A 191 2.76 -1.82 -7.20
N GLN A 192 3.61 -2.74 -7.65
CA GLN A 192 3.83 -2.98 -9.09
C GLN A 192 2.66 -3.69 -9.77
N LEU A 193 2.06 -4.67 -9.10
CA LEU A 193 0.99 -5.54 -9.62
C LEU A 193 -0.39 -5.12 -9.12
N ARG A 194 -0.50 -3.90 -8.58
CA ARG A 194 -1.74 -3.31 -8.15
C ARG A 194 -2.80 -3.35 -9.25
N ASN A 195 -4.05 -3.66 -8.92
CA ASN A 195 -5.14 -3.67 -9.90
C ASN A 195 -5.36 -2.26 -10.48
N PHE A 196 -5.32 -2.15 -11.82
CA PHE A 196 -5.40 -0.89 -12.55
C PHE A 196 -6.69 -0.09 -12.31
N ARG A 197 -7.76 -0.73 -11.84
CA ARG A 197 -9.06 -0.08 -11.60
C ARG A 197 -9.08 0.71 -10.31
N ILE A 198 -8.14 0.49 -9.40
CA ILE A 198 -8.29 1.04 -8.06
C ILE A 198 -8.15 2.58 -7.99
N PRO A 199 -7.25 3.28 -8.70
CA PRO A 199 -7.30 4.74 -8.71
C PRO A 199 -8.69 5.29 -9.11
N PHE A 200 -9.36 4.63 -10.06
CA PHE A 200 -10.72 4.98 -10.46
C PHE A 200 -11.78 4.59 -9.41
N LEU A 201 -11.56 3.51 -8.67
CA LEU A 201 -12.40 3.11 -7.55
C LEU A 201 -12.38 4.17 -6.44
N LEU A 202 -11.19 4.70 -6.10
CA LEU A 202 -11.01 5.75 -5.10
C LEU A 202 -11.68 7.05 -5.57
N ALA A 203 -11.44 7.46 -6.82
CA ALA A 203 -12.11 8.63 -7.39
C ALA A 203 -13.65 8.47 -7.40
N GLN A 204 -14.15 7.27 -7.69
CA GLN A 204 -15.58 6.98 -7.62
C GLN A 204 -16.13 7.01 -6.18
N ALA A 205 -15.32 6.62 -5.19
CA ALA A 205 -15.72 6.59 -3.79
C ALA A 205 -15.72 7.98 -3.15
N TYR A 206 -14.69 8.80 -3.43
CA TYR A 206 -14.45 10.06 -2.73
C TYR A 206 -14.65 11.30 -3.59
N GLY A 207 -14.55 11.23 -4.92
CA GLY A 207 -14.45 12.42 -5.77
C GLY A 207 -15.65 13.37 -5.71
N ALA A 208 -16.86 12.84 -5.57
CA ALA A 208 -18.07 13.67 -5.46
C ALA A 208 -18.14 14.40 -4.10
N ASP A 209 -17.91 13.68 -3.00
CA ASP A 209 -17.91 14.26 -1.66
C ASP A 209 -16.76 15.26 -1.50
N PHE A 210 -15.59 14.94 -2.08
CA PHE A 210 -14.42 15.81 -2.08
C PHE A 210 -14.68 17.11 -2.85
N ALA A 211 -15.22 17.04 -4.07
CA ALA A 211 -15.60 18.25 -4.82
C ALA A 211 -16.68 19.09 -4.09
N ASN A 212 -17.63 18.45 -3.41
CA ASN A 212 -18.65 19.17 -2.65
C ASN A 212 -18.10 19.82 -1.36
N ALA A 213 -16.97 19.36 -0.85
CA ALA A 213 -16.35 19.91 0.35
C ALA A 213 -15.61 21.23 0.10
N PHE A 214 -15.29 21.54 -1.16
CA PHE A 214 -14.50 22.71 -1.55
C PHE A 214 -15.13 23.43 -2.75
N ASP A 215 -15.50 24.70 -2.59
CA ASP A 215 -16.26 25.48 -3.59
C ASP A 215 -15.53 25.69 -4.94
N ASP A 216 -14.21 25.48 -4.97
CA ASP A 216 -13.32 25.69 -6.11
C ASP A 216 -12.98 24.42 -6.89
N LEU A 217 -13.47 23.25 -6.45
CA LEU A 217 -13.17 21.96 -7.11
C LEU A 217 -14.36 21.42 -7.90
N THR A 218 -14.14 21.13 -9.18
CA THR A 218 -15.04 20.26 -9.93
C THR A 218 -14.81 18.79 -9.57
N ILE A 219 -15.81 17.93 -9.80
CA ILE A 219 -15.66 16.46 -9.61
C ILE A 219 -14.53 15.86 -10.45
N VAL A 220 -14.22 16.45 -11.60
CA VAL A 220 -13.11 16.00 -12.47
C VAL A 220 -11.78 16.33 -11.81
N GLU A 221 -11.59 17.56 -11.33
CA GLU A 221 -10.36 17.98 -10.64
C GLU A 221 -10.16 17.20 -9.34
N ALA A 222 -11.21 17.02 -8.54
CA ALA A 222 -11.18 16.20 -7.33
C ALA A 222 -10.77 14.75 -7.63
N SER A 223 -11.32 14.16 -8.70
CA SER A 223 -10.97 12.81 -9.15
C SER A 223 -9.52 12.73 -9.63
N ASP A 224 -9.06 13.73 -10.38
CA ASP A 224 -7.69 13.79 -10.89
C ASP A 224 -6.67 13.90 -9.75
N ILE A 225 -6.95 14.73 -8.74
CA ILE A 225 -6.12 14.82 -7.51
C ILE A 225 -5.97 13.44 -6.88
N ILE A 226 -7.08 12.74 -6.61
CA ILE A 226 -7.06 11.39 -6.00
C ILE A 226 -6.23 10.41 -6.83
N ILE A 227 -6.39 10.41 -8.16
CA ILE A 227 -5.68 9.50 -9.07
C ILE A 227 -4.18 9.83 -9.16
N VAL A 228 -3.81 11.11 -9.11
CA VAL A 228 -2.41 11.55 -9.12
C VAL A 228 -1.74 11.21 -7.79
N THR A 229 -2.37 11.51 -6.66
CA THR A 229 -1.83 11.20 -5.33
C THR A 229 -1.62 9.70 -5.14
N GLU A 230 -2.57 8.86 -5.57
CA GLU A 230 -2.40 7.40 -5.54
C GLU A 230 -1.16 6.95 -6.34
N ARG A 231 -0.92 7.57 -7.49
CA ARG A 231 0.19 7.22 -8.37
C ARG A 231 1.53 7.61 -7.75
N GLU A 232 1.61 8.78 -7.15
CA GLU A 232 2.81 9.25 -6.44
C GLU A 232 3.10 8.35 -5.24
N PHE A 233 2.07 8.03 -4.44
CA PHE A 233 2.18 7.07 -3.34
C PHE A 233 2.64 5.69 -3.81
N ARG A 234 2.14 5.22 -4.95
CA ARG A 234 2.56 3.93 -5.51
C ARG A 234 4.04 3.88 -5.87
N GLU A 235 4.61 4.96 -6.40
CA GLU A 235 6.06 5.01 -6.68
C GLU A 235 6.88 5.05 -5.39
N LEU A 236 6.37 5.74 -4.36
CA LEU A 236 6.95 5.74 -3.03
C LEU A 236 6.96 4.32 -2.40
N MET A 237 5.85 3.58 -2.49
CA MET A 237 5.79 2.19 -2.04
C MET A 237 6.81 1.29 -2.75
N LYS A 238 7.02 1.46 -4.06
CA LYS A 238 8.05 0.70 -4.79
C LYS A 238 9.45 1.04 -4.30
N LEU A 239 9.74 2.33 -4.08
CA LEU A 239 11.03 2.77 -3.56
C LEU A 239 11.29 2.14 -2.19
N TYR A 240 10.33 2.20 -1.27
CA TYR A 240 10.45 1.63 0.08
C TYR A 240 10.57 0.12 0.09
N GLY A 241 9.73 -0.57 -0.67
CA GLY A 241 9.88 -2.02 -0.88
C GLY A 241 11.29 -2.36 -1.38
N GLY A 242 11.83 -1.56 -2.31
CA GLY A 242 13.20 -1.67 -2.80
C GLY A 242 14.28 -1.39 -1.75
N ILE A 243 14.08 -0.42 -0.86
CA ILE A 243 14.96 -0.16 0.29
C ILE A 243 14.94 -1.37 1.24
N PHE A 244 13.77 -1.95 1.48
CA PHE A 244 13.61 -3.12 2.35
C PHE A 244 14.12 -4.44 1.73
N LEU A 245 14.49 -4.45 0.45
CA LEU A 245 15.25 -5.55 -0.15
C LEU A 245 16.75 -5.50 0.19
N LYS A 246 17.24 -4.37 0.69
CA LYS A 246 18.65 -4.20 1.04
C LYS A 246 19.00 -4.87 2.36
N GLU A 247 20.31 -5.02 2.58
CA GLU A 247 20.84 -5.30 3.90
C GLU A 247 20.45 -4.16 4.85
N GLU A 248 20.18 -4.49 6.11
CA GLU A 248 19.58 -3.53 7.04
C GLU A 248 20.41 -2.26 7.22
N SER A 249 21.73 -2.38 7.30
CA SER A 249 22.60 -1.20 7.42
C SER A 249 22.50 -0.29 6.19
N GLU A 250 22.32 -0.84 4.99
CA GLU A 250 22.08 -0.05 3.77
C GLU A 250 20.66 0.53 3.78
N ALA A 251 19.66 -0.25 4.20
CA ALA A 251 18.27 0.20 4.31
C ALA A 251 18.14 1.42 5.24
N ILE A 252 18.74 1.36 6.45
CA ILE A 252 18.77 2.47 7.41
C ILE A 252 19.39 3.73 6.78
N GLN A 253 20.50 3.59 6.04
CA GLN A 253 21.14 4.74 5.39
C GLN A 253 20.27 5.35 4.29
N LEU A 254 19.59 4.53 3.50
CA LEU A 254 18.69 5.01 2.44
C LEU A 254 17.45 5.69 3.02
N LEU A 255 16.82 5.10 4.05
CA LEU A 255 15.70 5.71 4.79
C LEU A 255 16.13 7.04 5.40
N ALA A 256 17.31 7.08 6.02
CA ALA A 256 17.84 8.28 6.63
C ALA A 256 18.14 9.39 5.60
N ALA A 257 18.70 9.06 4.44
CA ALA A 257 18.96 10.02 3.38
C ALA A 257 17.66 10.60 2.79
N GLN A 258 16.66 9.75 2.61
CA GLN A 258 15.34 10.16 2.17
C GLN A 258 14.64 11.04 3.21
N GLY A 259 14.63 10.60 4.47
CA GLY A 259 14.07 11.34 5.60
C GLY A 259 14.73 12.70 5.80
N ALA A 260 16.05 12.79 5.65
CA ALA A 260 16.79 14.05 5.70
C ALA A 260 16.32 15.01 4.60
N THR A 261 16.37 14.57 3.33
CA THR A 261 15.97 15.40 2.18
C THR A 261 14.55 15.95 2.34
N LEU A 262 13.65 15.12 2.85
CA LEU A 262 12.26 15.50 3.08
C LEU A 262 12.18 16.49 4.25
N ALA A 263 12.73 16.15 5.41
CA ALA A 263 12.71 17.02 6.59
C ALA A 263 13.32 18.42 6.31
N GLU A 264 14.36 18.52 5.48
CA GLU A 264 14.89 19.82 5.02
C GLU A 264 13.85 20.62 4.23
N ALA A 265 13.13 19.98 3.31
CA ALA A 265 12.06 20.60 2.55
C ALA A 265 10.90 21.04 3.45
N TYR A 266 10.52 20.23 4.45
CA TYR A 266 9.47 20.57 5.42
C TYR A 266 9.85 21.74 6.31
N LEU A 267 11.04 21.70 6.92
CA LEU A 267 11.52 22.79 7.75
C LEU A 267 11.57 24.10 6.95
N LYS A 268 12.06 24.05 5.70
CA LYS A 268 12.09 25.23 4.83
C LYS A 268 10.70 25.75 4.51
N ALA A 269 9.74 24.88 4.19
CA ALA A 269 8.39 25.28 3.83
C ALA A 269 7.57 25.80 5.04
N GLY A 270 7.70 25.15 6.20
CA GLY A 270 6.94 25.48 7.40
C GLY A 270 7.53 26.64 8.21
N THR A 271 8.86 26.73 8.29
CA THR A 271 9.55 27.71 9.14
C THR A 271 10.27 28.81 8.37
N GLY A 272 10.54 28.60 7.07
CA GLY A 272 11.37 29.48 6.25
C GLY A 272 12.88 29.26 6.42
N TYR A 273 13.32 28.45 7.38
CA TYR A 273 14.73 28.15 7.60
C TYR A 273 15.22 27.08 6.64
N ALA A 274 16.32 27.36 5.94
CA ALA A 274 17.07 26.33 5.22
C ALA A 274 17.96 25.60 6.23
N VAL A 275 17.50 24.45 6.67
CA VAL A 275 18.22 23.56 7.60
C VAL A 275 18.86 22.46 6.78
N THR A 276 20.11 22.11 7.08
CA THR A 276 20.75 20.91 6.51
C THR A 276 20.73 19.82 7.56
N ILE A 277 20.18 18.66 7.22
CA ILE A 277 20.04 17.52 8.11
C ILE A 277 20.99 16.43 7.62
N PRO A 278 22.07 16.13 8.37
CA PRO A 278 22.95 15.03 8.01
C PRO A 278 22.19 13.70 8.12
N PRO A 279 22.12 12.88 7.05
CA PRO A 279 21.49 11.56 7.11
C PRO A 279 22.07 10.67 8.22
N GLU A 280 23.34 10.83 8.54
CA GLU A 280 24.01 10.06 9.59
C GLU A 280 23.36 10.25 10.96
N VAL A 281 22.79 11.43 11.24
CA VAL A 281 22.09 11.70 12.51
C VAL A 281 20.77 10.94 12.57
N ILE A 282 20.02 10.89 11.48
CA ILE A 282 18.77 10.10 11.41
C ILE A 282 19.09 8.60 11.54
N ALA A 283 20.15 8.14 10.87
CA ALA A 283 20.61 6.76 10.97
C ALA A 283 21.14 6.39 12.37
N GLU A 284 21.75 7.33 13.09
CA GLU A 284 22.13 7.18 14.50
C GLU A 284 20.88 7.07 15.38
N ILE A 285 19.92 7.99 15.23
CA ILE A 285 18.67 7.97 16.01
C ILE A 285 17.93 6.64 15.83
N LEU A 286 17.76 6.17 14.60
CA LEU A 286 17.10 4.90 14.31
C LEU A 286 17.81 3.73 15.01
N ARG A 287 19.14 3.65 14.87
CA ARG A 287 19.92 2.50 15.31
C ARG A 287 20.14 2.45 16.81
N ASP A 288 20.45 3.59 17.40
CA ASP A 288 20.98 3.68 18.75
C ASP A 288 19.90 4.06 19.77
N TYR A 289 18.73 4.53 19.31
CA TYR A 289 17.63 4.97 20.19
C TYR A 289 16.29 4.33 19.81
N ALA A 290 15.85 4.45 18.56
CA ALA A 290 14.51 4.00 18.17
C ALA A 290 14.37 2.47 18.16
N ILE A 291 15.30 1.73 17.53
CA ILE A 291 15.29 0.26 17.55
C ILE A 291 15.40 -0.28 18.99
N PRO A 292 16.35 0.16 19.83
CA PRO A 292 16.41 -0.26 21.24
C PRO A 292 15.14 0.05 22.06
N CYS A 293 14.39 1.09 21.70
CA CYS A 293 13.14 1.47 22.37
C CYS A 293 12.04 0.40 22.22
N VAL A 294 11.99 -0.27 21.06
CA VAL A 294 10.91 -1.21 20.70
C VAL A 294 11.36 -2.67 20.59
N GLU A 295 12.65 -2.96 20.44
CA GLU A 295 13.14 -4.32 20.12
C GLU A 295 12.81 -5.37 21.18
N GLY A 296 12.58 -4.95 22.43
CA GLY A 296 12.27 -5.84 23.54
C GLY A 296 10.85 -6.40 23.53
N ASP A 297 9.90 -5.74 22.87
CA ASP A 297 8.48 -6.05 22.98
C ASP A 297 7.64 -5.84 21.72
N TYR A 298 8.16 -5.23 20.65
CA TYR A 298 7.41 -4.99 19.40
C TYR A 298 6.68 -6.25 18.88
N ALA A 299 7.32 -7.42 18.94
CA ALA A 299 6.75 -8.66 18.42
C ALA A 299 5.50 -9.11 19.20
N ASN A 300 5.46 -8.82 20.51
CA ASN A 300 4.29 -9.10 21.34
C ASN A 300 3.14 -8.17 20.97
N GLU A 301 3.42 -6.88 20.79
CA GLU A 301 2.43 -5.90 20.35
C GLU A 301 1.87 -6.27 18.97
N VAL A 302 2.73 -6.46 17.96
CA VAL A 302 2.32 -6.82 16.60
C VAL A 302 1.49 -8.11 16.59
N SER A 303 1.87 -9.13 17.36
CA SER A 303 1.11 -10.38 17.46
C SER A 303 -0.26 -10.18 18.12
N ALA A 304 -0.33 -9.35 19.15
CA ALA A 304 -1.57 -9.04 19.84
C ALA A 304 -2.50 -8.15 18.99
N THR A 305 -1.94 -7.18 18.26
CA THR A 305 -2.65 -6.37 17.26
C THR A 305 -3.22 -7.25 16.15
N LEU A 306 -2.44 -8.19 15.63
CA LEU A 306 -2.91 -9.15 14.63
C LEU A 306 -4.14 -9.94 15.12
N ALA A 307 -4.10 -10.42 16.37
CA ALA A 307 -5.22 -11.15 16.97
C ALA A 307 -6.45 -10.26 17.17
N TYR A 308 -6.25 -9.04 17.64
CA TYR A 308 -7.31 -8.05 17.83
C TYR A 308 -7.99 -7.66 16.52
N VAL A 309 -7.22 -7.32 15.49
CA VAL A 309 -7.75 -6.94 14.18
C VAL A 309 -8.48 -8.13 13.53
N GLU A 310 -7.98 -9.35 13.69
CA GLU A 310 -8.69 -10.56 13.25
C GLU A 310 -10.06 -10.71 13.92
N GLU A 311 -10.14 -10.49 15.23
CA GLU A 311 -11.40 -10.52 15.98
C GLU A 311 -12.35 -9.40 15.52
N GLU A 312 -11.86 -8.18 15.35
CA GLU A 312 -12.68 -7.04 14.92
C GLU A 312 -13.25 -7.21 13.50
N LEU A 313 -12.45 -7.76 12.59
CA LEU A 313 -12.89 -8.14 11.25
C LEU A 313 -14.01 -9.19 11.33
N ALA A 314 -13.83 -10.24 12.15
CA ALA A 314 -14.83 -11.28 12.34
C ALA A 314 -16.13 -10.74 12.96
N ASN A 315 -16.04 -9.89 13.98
CA ASN A 315 -17.18 -9.24 14.64
C ASN A 315 -18.00 -8.37 13.68
N ARG A 316 -17.35 -7.79 12.67
CA ARG A 316 -17.98 -6.98 11.62
C ARG A 316 -18.44 -7.80 10.41
N GLY A 317 -18.21 -9.11 10.40
CA GLY A 317 -18.50 -9.96 9.25
C GLY A 317 -17.68 -9.59 8.01
N ILE A 318 -16.51 -8.99 8.22
CA ILE A 318 -15.57 -8.63 7.17
C ILE A 318 -14.66 -9.82 6.92
N GLU A 319 -14.70 -10.34 5.70
CA GLU A 319 -13.85 -11.44 5.26
C GLU A 319 -13.06 -10.98 4.04
N THR A 320 -11.86 -11.53 3.87
CA THR A 320 -11.15 -11.29 2.62
C THR A 320 -11.92 -11.91 1.46
N CYS A 321 -11.59 -11.50 0.24
CA CYS A 321 -12.01 -12.28 -0.90
C CYS A 321 -11.25 -13.60 -0.95
N CYS A 322 -11.69 -14.56 -0.15
CA CYS A 322 -11.42 -15.96 -0.40
C CYS A 322 -12.10 -16.29 -1.73
N PHE A 323 -11.36 -16.89 -2.67
CA PHE A 323 -12.04 -17.87 -3.50
C PHE A 323 -12.46 -18.99 -2.55
N PRO A 324 -13.76 -19.18 -2.41
CA PRO A 324 -14.29 -20.45 -2.83
C PRO A 324 -15.13 -20.17 -4.07
N LEU A 325 -14.93 -20.98 -5.10
CA LEU A 325 -16.11 -21.60 -5.67
C LEU A 325 -16.91 -22.09 -4.42
N TRP A 326 -18.04 -21.41 -4.14
CA TRP A 326 -19.15 -21.75 -3.23
C TRP A 326 -18.83 -22.08 -1.75
N TRP A 327 -19.15 -21.18 -0.81
CA TRP A 327 -20.09 -21.38 0.32
C TRP A 327 -20.05 -20.20 1.34
N PRO A 328 -21.21 -19.76 1.90
CA PRO A 328 -21.29 -18.72 2.93
C PRO A 328 -21.11 -19.28 4.36
N LYS A 329 -20.52 -18.51 5.28
CA LYS A 329 -20.58 -18.86 6.72
C LYS A 329 -22.00 -18.67 7.26
N HIS A 330 -22.83 -19.71 7.19
CA HIS A 330 -23.82 -20.03 8.21
C HIS A 330 -24.18 -21.51 8.14
N GLY A 331 -23.98 -22.23 9.25
CA GLY A 331 -24.56 -23.54 9.51
C GLY A 331 -23.86 -24.70 8.81
N GLN A 332 -23.51 -25.72 9.60
CA GLN A 332 -22.93 -26.99 9.18
C GLN A 332 -23.70 -27.61 8.00
N HIS A 333 -23.14 -27.71 6.79
CA HIS A 333 -23.58 -28.67 5.76
C HIS A 333 -22.43 -29.01 4.78
N GLU A 334 -22.48 -30.25 4.27
CA GLU A 334 -21.44 -30.98 3.54
C GLU A 334 -20.79 -30.21 2.38
N ILE A 335 -19.46 -30.33 2.32
CA ILE A 335 -18.57 -29.82 1.28
C ILE A 335 -18.93 -30.47 -0.05
N ALA A 336 -19.03 -29.68 -1.12
CA ALA A 336 -19.12 -30.24 -2.45
C ALA A 336 -18.01 -29.68 -3.36
N SER A 337 -17.74 -30.44 -4.42
CA SER A 337 -16.49 -30.51 -5.19
C SER A 337 -16.36 -29.46 -6.30
N VAL A 338 -15.31 -28.63 -6.27
CA VAL A 338 -14.91 -27.66 -7.33
C VAL A 338 -15.35 -28.12 -8.71
N ALA A 339 -16.37 -27.46 -9.27
CA ALA A 339 -16.99 -27.87 -10.51
C ALA A 339 -16.02 -27.68 -11.68
N GLU A 340 -15.87 -28.72 -12.50
CA GLU A 340 -15.20 -28.64 -13.79
C GLU A 340 -15.84 -27.53 -14.64
N PRO A 341 -15.06 -26.81 -15.46
CA PRO A 341 -15.61 -25.75 -16.30
C PRO A 341 -16.73 -26.31 -17.18
N ALA A 342 -17.87 -25.64 -17.23
CA ALA A 342 -19.03 -26.15 -17.97
C ALA A 342 -18.92 -25.92 -19.49
N GLU A 343 -18.04 -24.99 -19.92
CA GLU A 343 -17.94 -24.56 -21.31
C GLU A 343 -16.48 -24.29 -21.71
N PHE A 344 -16.23 -24.40 -23.02
CA PHE A 344 -14.96 -23.97 -23.60
C PHE A 344 -14.85 -22.44 -23.54
N SER A 345 -13.69 -21.92 -23.18
CA SER A 345 -13.46 -20.46 -23.24
C SER A 345 -12.01 -20.14 -23.62
N LEU A 346 -11.84 -19.03 -24.34
CA LEU A 346 -10.56 -18.36 -24.57
C LEU A 346 -10.58 -17.03 -23.81
N GLY A 347 -9.60 -16.81 -22.94
CA GLY A 347 -9.39 -15.57 -22.21
C GLY A 347 -8.70 -14.51 -23.08
N GLN A 348 -8.89 -13.23 -22.73
CA GLN A 348 -8.11 -12.17 -23.36
C GLN A 348 -6.68 -12.18 -22.80
N ASN A 349 -5.69 -12.07 -23.69
CA ASN A 349 -4.29 -12.05 -23.30
C ASN A 349 -4.00 -10.89 -22.33
N ARG A 350 -3.15 -11.14 -21.33
CA ARG A 350 -2.79 -10.17 -20.29
C ARG A 350 -1.27 -10.09 -20.11
N PRO A 351 -0.67 -8.89 -20.22
CA PRO A 351 -1.30 -7.61 -20.61
C PRO A 351 -1.71 -7.57 -22.10
N ASN A 352 -2.54 -6.59 -22.50
CA ASN A 352 -2.85 -6.25 -23.90
C ASN A 352 -3.20 -4.75 -24.01
N PRO A 353 -2.35 -3.88 -24.61
CA PRO A 353 -1.13 -4.21 -25.34
C PRO A 353 -0.02 -4.84 -24.46
N PHE A 354 0.92 -5.55 -25.07
CA PHE A 354 2.00 -6.28 -24.37
C PHE A 354 3.38 -5.98 -24.96
N ASN A 355 4.45 -6.18 -24.17
CA ASN A 355 5.84 -5.96 -24.58
C ASN A 355 6.84 -6.84 -23.79
N PRO A 356 7.57 -7.77 -24.43
CA PRO A 356 7.16 -8.57 -25.57
C PRO A 356 6.40 -9.84 -25.13
N THR A 357 6.12 -10.00 -23.83
CA THR A 357 5.46 -11.21 -23.28
C THR A 357 4.02 -10.97 -22.82
N THR A 358 3.18 -11.99 -22.95
CA THR A 358 1.77 -11.97 -22.50
C THR A 358 1.32 -13.36 -22.06
N THR A 359 0.25 -13.45 -21.27
CA THR A 359 -0.35 -14.72 -20.80
C THR A 359 -1.76 -14.87 -21.38
N ILE A 360 -2.10 -16.07 -21.85
CA ILE A 360 -3.43 -16.42 -22.39
C ILE A 360 -4.00 -17.55 -21.53
N ASP A 361 -5.19 -17.32 -20.95
CA ASP A 361 -5.93 -18.36 -20.22
C ASP A 361 -7.00 -18.99 -21.11
N TYR A 362 -7.34 -20.26 -20.87
CA TYR A 362 -8.46 -20.94 -21.55
C TYR A 362 -9.05 -22.03 -20.63
N SER A 363 -10.31 -22.42 -20.87
CA SER A 363 -10.97 -23.51 -20.13
C SER A 363 -11.46 -24.60 -21.07
N LEU A 364 -11.38 -25.84 -20.62
CA LEU A 364 -11.83 -27.03 -21.34
C LEU A 364 -12.82 -27.81 -20.46
N PRO A 365 -14.09 -27.98 -20.85
CA PRO A 365 -15.09 -28.73 -20.08
C PRO A 365 -14.87 -30.24 -20.09
N GLN A 366 -14.01 -30.70 -21.00
CA GLN A 366 -13.62 -32.10 -21.15
C GLN A 366 -12.18 -32.14 -21.67
N GLU A 367 -11.50 -33.27 -21.49
CA GLU A 367 -10.21 -33.51 -22.17
C GLU A 367 -10.37 -33.27 -23.68
N SER A 368 -9.47 -32.51 -24.27
CA SER A 368 -9.57 -32.10 -25.67
C SER A 368 -8.20 -31.91 -26.29
N HIS A 369 -8.07 -32.23 -27.57
CA HIS A 369 -6.92 -31.80 -28.35
C HIS A 369 -7.04 -30.29 -28.63
N VAL A 370 -6.14 -29.51 -28.06
CA VAL A 370 -6.15 -28.04 -28.14
C VAL A 370 -5.00 -27.57 -29.01
N LYS A 371 -5.34 -26.74 -30.01
CA LYS A 371 -4.36 -25.97 -30.76
C LYS A 371 -4.58 -24.48 -30.55
N ILE A 372 -3.59 -23.78 -30.00
CA ILE A 372 -3.59 -22.31 -29.94
C ILE A 372 -2.45 -21.80 -30.82
N ALA A 373 -2.81 -21.08 -31.87
CA ALA A 373 -1.87 -20.52 -32.83
C ALA A 373 -2.03 -19.02 -32.98
N VAL A 374 -0.94 -18.33 -33.32
CA VAL A 374 -0.89 -16.88 -33.50
C VAL A 374 -0.77 -16.54 -34.99
N TYR A 375 -1.46 -15.51 -35.43
CA TYR A 375 -1.55 -15.04 -36.80
C TYR A 375 -1.30 -13.53 -36.90
N ASN A 376 -0.68 -13.09 -37.99
CA ASN A 376 -0.56 -11.67 -38.33
C ASN A 376 -1.81 -11.14 -39.07
N THR A 377 -1.82 -9.85 -39.43
CA THR A 377 -2.95 -9.20 -40.13
C THR A 377 -3.22 -9.74 -41.54
N LEU A 378 -2.28 -10.47 -42.14
CA LEU A 378 -2.44 -11.16 -43.43
C LEU A 378 -3.02 -12.58 -43.26
N GLY A 379 -3.29 -13.02 -42.03
CA GLY A 379 -3.75 -14.37 -41.73
C GLY A 379 -2.65 -15.43 -41.78
N GLN A 380 -1.38 -15.04 -41.86
CA GLN A 380 -0.26 -15.97 -41.82
C GLN A 380 0.00 -16.40 -40.37
N GLN A 381 0.12 -17.70 -40.14
CA GLN A 381 0.51 -18.24 -38.84
C GLN A 381 1.97 -17.85 -38.55
N VAL A 382 2.19 -17.18 -37.43
CA VAL A 382 3.52 -16.73 -36.99
C VAL A 382 4.04 -17.54 -35.80
N ASP A 383 3.15 -18.21 -35.05
CA ASP A 383 3.55 -19.04 -33.91
C ASP A 383 2.48 -20.10 -33.56
N VAL A 384 2.88 -21.13 -32.81
CA VAL A 384 1.98 -22.16 -32.22
C VAL A 384 2.33 -22.32 -30.74
N LEU A 385 1.40 -21.97 -29.87
CA LEU A 385 1.59 -21.90 -28.41
C LEU A 385 1.30 -23.23 -27.72
N VAL A 386 0.32 -23.97 -28.26
CA VAL A 386 0.02 -25.35 -27.86
C VAL A 386 -0.58 -26.09 -29.04
N ASP A 387 -0.25 -27.37 -29.18
CA ASP A 387 -0.83 -28.31 -30.16
C ASP A 387 -0.76 -29.71 -29.53
N ALA A 388 -1.62 -29.97 -28.54
CA ALA A 388 -1.58 -31.18 -27.71
C ALA A 388 -2.93 -31.50 -27.05
N VAL A 389 -3.09 -32.76 -26.60
CA VAL A 389 -4.20 -33.15 -25.72
C VAL A 389 -4.01 -32.53 -24.33
N GLN A 390 -5.03 -31.82 -23.85
CA GLN A 390 -5.06 -31.15 -22.56
C GLN A 390 -6.22 -31.72 -21.72
N PRO A 391 -6.02 -31.98 -20.42
CA PRO A 391 -7.07 -32.47 -19.54
C PRO A 391 -8.18 -31.43 -19.34
N THR A 392 -9.37 -31.88 -18.91
CA THR A 392 -10.44 -30.96 -18.48
C THR A 392 -9.96 -30.02 -17.38
N GLY A 393 -10.40 -28.77 -17.39
CA GLY A 393 -10.00 -27.76 -16.41
C GLY A 393 -9.60 -26.41 -17.00
N HIS A 394 -9.03 -25.57 -16.14
CA HIS A 394 -8.52 -24.25 -16.50
C HIS A 394 -7.02 -24.30 -16.77
N HIS A 395 -6.60 -23.65 -17.85
CA HIS A 395 -5.24 -23.65 -18.36
C HIS A 395 -4.73 -22.22 -18.56
N SER A 396 -3.41 -22.04 -18.47
CA SER A 396 -2.75 -20.75 -18.70
C SER A 396 -1.42 -20.99 -19.43
N LEU A 397 -1.18 -20.24 -20.51
CA LEU A 397 0.05 -20.33 -21.30
C LEU A 397 0.68 -18.95 -21.51
N GLY A 398 2.01 -18.90 -21.55
CA GLY A 398 2.78 -17.68 -21.86
C GLY A 398 3.19 -17.62 -23.33
N TRP A 399 3.27 -16.42 -23.88
CA TRP A 399 3.81 -16.16 -25.21
C TRP A 399 4.87 -15.07 -25.17
N ASP A 400 6.02 -15.30 -25.81
CA ASP A 400 7.10 -14.33 -26.01
C ASP A 400 7.20 -13.97 -27.50
N ALA A 401 6.85 -12.73 -27.83
CA ALA A 401 6.84 -12.21 -29.19
C ALA A 401 8.07 -11.33 -29.51
N SER A 402 9.17 -11.50 -28.77
CA SER A 402 10.40 -10.69 -28.95
C SER A 402 10.95 -10.70 -30.38
N GLY A 403 10.72 -11.79 -31.13
CA GLY A 403 11.10 -11.93 -32.55
C GLY A 403 10.20 -11.22 -33.56
N LEU A 404 9.05 -10.66 -33.15
CA LEU A 404 8.03 -10.12 -34.06
C LEU A 404 7.98 -8.58 -34.07
N ALA A 405 7.44 -7.97 -35.13
CA ALA A 405 7.31 -6.51 -35.23
C ALA A 405 6.11 -6.00 -34.42
N SER A 406 6.18 -4.77 -33.90
CA SER A 406 5.02 -4.11 -33.27
C SER A 406 3.82 -4.11 -34.21
N GLY A 407 2.64 -4.38 -33.68
CA GLY A 407 1.43 -4.45 -34.49
C GLY A 407 0.34 -5.33 -33.92
N VAL A 408 -0.67 -5.54 -34.76
CA VAL A 408 -1.84 -6.35 -34.43
C VAL A 408 -1.57 -7.80 -34.76
N TYR A 409 -1.83 -8.67 -33.78
CA TYR A 409 -1.83 -10.11 -33.94
C TYR A 409 -3.17 -10.67 -33.50
N PHE A 410 -3.48 -11.87 -33.97
CA PHE A 410 -4.65 -12.63 -33.58
C PHE A 410 -4.18 -13.98 -33.07
N TYR A 411 -4.76 -14.47 -31.98
CA TYR A 411 -4.56 -15.86 -31.55
C TYR A 411 -5.90 -16.57 -31.58
N ARG A 412 -5.86 -17.84 -31.94
CA ARG A 412 -7.04 -18.67 -32.12
C ARG A 412 -6.85 -19.98 -31.40
N ILE A 413 -7.85 -20.36 -30.60
CA ILE A 413 -7.97 -21.71 -30.06
C ILE A 413 -8.82 -22.55 -31.02
N GLU A 414 -8.39 -23.78 -31.28
CA GLU A 414 -9.11 -24.79 -32.05
C GLU A 414 -9.16 -26.10 -31.24
N THR A 415 -10.35 -26.67 -31.16
CA THR A 415 -10.64 -28.00 -30.59
C THR A 415 -11.65 -28.72 -31.51
N GLU A 416 -12.04 -29.95 -31.19
CA GLU A 416 -12.96 -30.76 -32.01
C GLU A 416 -14.41 -30.18 -32.11
N GLY A 417 -14.76 -29.14 -31.36
CA GLY A 417 -16.08 -28.50 -31.43
C GLY A 417 -16.14 -27.02 -31.06
N TYR A 418 -15.00 -26.40 -30.77
CA TYR A 418 -14.94 -25.00 -30.35
C TYR A 418 -13.75 -24.29 -31.00
N THR A 419 -14.04 -23.14 -31.60
CA THR A 419 -13.06 -22.24 -32.20
C THR A 419 -13.38 -20.83 -31.77
N GLU A 420 -12.44 -20.17 -31.12
CA GLU A 420 -12.54 -18.75 -30.78
C GLU A 420 -11.23 -18.04 -31.14
N SER A 421 -11.35 -16.80 -31.61
CA SER A 421 -10.20 -15.95 -31.93
C SER A 421 -10.26 -14.65 -31.15
N LYS A 422 -9.11 -14.17 -30.69
CA LYS A 422 -8.98 -12.87 -30.06
C LYS A 422 -7.80 -12.10 -30.65
N ARG A 423 -7.86 -10.78 -30.49
CA ARG A 423 -6.87 -9.83 -31.02
C ARG A 423 -5.99 -9.30 -29.89
N MET A 424 -4.70 -9.18 -30.18
CA MET A 424 -3.68 -8.63 -29.29
C MET A 424 -2.80 -7.60 -29.99
N PHE A 425 -2.28 -6.64 -29.23
CA PHE A 425 -1.38 -5.59 -29.70
C PHE A 425 0.00 -5.75 -29.08
N LEU A 426 1.01 -6.01 -29.93
CA LEU A 426 2.42 -5.98 -29.53
C LEU A 426 2.94 -4.55 -29.67
N LEU A 427 3.51 -4.02 -28.59
CA LEU A 427 4.25 -2.75 -28.59
C LEU A 427 5.72 -3.06 -28.31
N LYS A 428 6.62 -2.61 -29.20
CA LYS A 428 8.06 -2.53 -28.94
C LYS A 428 8.48 -1.10 -28.70
#